data_AF-A0AAU1CQH6-F1
#
_entry.id   AF-A0AAU1CQH6-F1
#
_cell.length_a   1.000
_cell.length_b   1.000
_cell.length_c   1.000
_cell.angle_alpha   90.00
_cell.angle_beta   90.00
_cell.angle_gamma   90.00
#
_symmetry.space_group_name_H-M   'P 1'
#
loop_
_entity.id
_entity.type
_entity.pdbx_description
1 polymer ?
#
loop_
_entity_poly.entity_id
_entity_poly.type
_entity_poly.pdbx_seq_one_letter_code
_entity_poly.pdbx_strand_id
1 'polypeptide(L)'
;MLPDKAGVAIADGEDLGKWAAAQRADFAKLTATQQWMLTSVLGIKAAPAKRTRAEMWAQNLAAARQYHEREEHLEVPRSHTEHIDGQTVRLGD
;
A
#
# COMPACT_ATOMS: atom_id res chain seq x y z
N MET A 1 3.76 1.43 23.20
CA MET A 1 3.48 1.26 21.76
C MET A 1 3.77 2.59 21.08
N LEU A 2 4.52 2.62 19.97
CA LEU A 2 4.84 3.87 19.27
C LEU A 2 3.58 4.43 18.58
N PRO A 3 3.39 5.76 18.54
CA PRO A 3 2.23 6.37 17.91
C PRO A 3 2.21 6.10 16.40
N ASP A 4 1.00 5.95 15.87
CA ASP A 4 0.71 5.79 14.44
C ASP A 4 0.56 7.14 13.72
N LYS A 5 0.32 8.23 14.47
CA LYS A 5 0.11 9.59 13.96
C LYS A 5 1.27 10.53 14.33
N ALA A 6 1.61 11.41 13.39
CA ALA A 6 2.55 12.50 13.61
C ALA A 6 2.02 13.51 14.65
N GLY A 7 2.93 14.17 15.36
CA GLY A 7 2.65 15.20 16.36
C GLY A 7 2.18 14.68 17.72
N VAL A 8 2.07 13.37 17.90
CA VAL A 8 1.56 12.75 19.13
C VAL A 8 2.65 12.50 20.17
N ALA A 9 3.88 12.19 19.73
CA ALA A 9 5.02 12.03 20.62
C ALA A 9 6.27 12.64 19.99
N ILE A 10 6.80 13.68 20.64
CA ILE A 10 8.05 14.32 20.30
C ILE A 10 9.09 13.94 21.36
N ALA A 11 10.22 13.38 20.95
CA ALA A 11 11.35 13.09 21.82
C ALA A 11 12.60 13.74 21.23
N ASP A 12 13.29 14.57 22.02
CA ASP A 12 14.48 15.31 21.58
C ASP A 12 14.31 16.09 20.26
N GLY A 13 13.11 16.60 20.02
CA GLY A 13 12.76 17.34 18.80
C GLY A 13 12.40 16.46 17.59
N GLU A 14 12.49 15.12 17.71
CA GLU A 14 12.07 14.18 16.67
C GLU A 14 10.62 13.74 16.90
N ASP A 15 9.84 13.73 15.81
CA ASP A 15 8.49 13.20 15.81
C ASP A 15 8.51 11.68 15.63
N LEU A 16 8.25 10.96 16.72
CA LEU A 16 8.32 9.50 16.73
C LEU A 16 7.26 8.83 15.84
N GLY A 17 6.13 9.49 15.59
CA GLY A 17 5.11 9.00 14.67
C GLY A 17 5.58 9.09 13.22
N LYS A 18 6.17 10.23 12.85
CA LYS A 18 6.78 10.43 11.53
C LYS A 18 7.98 9.50 11.32
N TRP A 19 8.86 9.38 12.30
CA TRP A 19 10.00 8.47 12.27
C TRP A 19 9.54 7.02 12.09
N ALA A 20 8.57 6.56 12.90
CA ALA A 20 8.06 5.20 12.80
C ALA A 20 7.41 4.93 11.43
N ALA A 21 6.72 5.90 10.83
CA ALA A 21 6.18 5.78 9.48
C ALA A 21 7.29 5.62 8.41
N ALA A 22 8.38 6.38 8.51
CA ALA A 22 9.54 6.24 7.63
C ALA A 22 10.19 4.85 7.75
N GLN A 23 10.36 4.34 8.99
CA GLN A 23 10.91 3.01 9.20
C GLN A 23 10.03 1.91 8.58
N ARG A 24 8.70 2.04 8.60
CA ARG A 24 7.78 1.09 7.94
C ARG A 24 7.92 1.13 6.42
N ALA A 25 8.07 2.33 5.84
CA ALA A 25 8.14 2.53 4.40
C ALA A 25 9.47 2.06 3.80
N ASP A 26 10.58 2.27 4.52
CA ASP A 26 11.93 1.91 4.07
C ASP A 26 12.42 0.58 4.67
N PHE A 27 11.54 -0.19 5.32
CA PHE A 27 11.88 -1.41 6.05
C PHE A 27 12.75 -2.39 5.25
N ALA A 28 12.45 -2.56 3.95
CA ALA A 28 13.19 -3.46 3.06
C ALA A 28 14.64 -3.02 2.78
N LYS A 29 14.98 -1.74 3.01
CA LYS A 29 16.34 -1.20 2.85
C LYS A 29 17.19 -1.38 4.11
N LEU A 30 16.57 -1.74 5.24
CA LEU A 30 17.25 -1.92 6.51
C LEU A 30 17.97 -3.26 6.56
N THR A 31 19.07 -3.31 7.32
CA THR A 31 19.77 -4.57 7.62
C THR A 31 18.87 -5.53 8.39
N ALA A 32 19.18 -6.83 8.33
CA ALA A 32 18.44 -7.85 9.08
C ALA A 32 18.38 -7.55 10.59
N THR A 33 19.47 -7.06 11.18
CA THR A 33 19.53 -6.67 12.59
C THR A 33 18.60 -5.49 12.90
N GLN A 34 18.56 -4.47 12.04
CA GLN A 34 17.64 -3.34 12.21
C GLN A 34 16.18 -3.78 12.07
N GLN A 35 15.87 -4.62 11.08
CA GLN A 35 14.53 -5.18 10.91
C GLN A 35 14.10 -6.00 12.14
N TRP A 36 15.00 -6.81 12.68
CA TRP A 36 14.76 -7.58 13.89
C TRP A 36 14.52 -6.68 15.10
N MET A 37 15.30 -5.61 15.28
CA MET A 37 15.12 -4.66 16.37
C MET A 37 13.78 -3.92 16.26
N LEU A 38 13.44 -3.42 15.08
CA LEU A 38 12.16 -2.74 14.84
C LEU A 38 10.97 -3.67 15.14
N THR A 39 11.02 -4.92 14.69
CA THR A 39 9.93 -5.88 14.88
C THR A 39 9.84 -6.41 16.31
N SER A 40 10.97 -6.82 16.89
CA SER A 40 11.02 -7.52 18.17
C SER A 40 11.01 -6.58 19.37
N VAL A 41 11.64 -5.42 19.26
CA VAL A 41 11.74 -4.45 20.37
C VAL A 41 10.64 -3.40 20.29
N LEU A 42 10.36 -2.88 19.09
CA LEU A 42 9.46 -1.74 18.90
C LEU A 42 8.08 -2.11 18.33
N GLY A 43 7.87 -3.36 17.91
CA GLY A 43 6.62 -3.82 17.29
C GLY A 43 6.32 -3.16 15.94
N ILE A 44 7.31 -2.53 15.29
CA ILE A 44 7.21 -1.93 13.97
C ILE A 44 7.37 -3.02 12.92
N LYS A 45 6.35 -3.18 12.06
CA LYS A 45 6.35 -4.10 10.93
C LYS A 45 6.44 -3.35 9.61
N ALA A 46 7.00 -3.97 8.59
CA ALA A 46 7.04 -3.43 7.24
C ALA A 46 5.66 -2.98 6.75
N ALA A 47 5.62 -1.86 6.03
CA ALA A 47 4.45 -1.55 5.23
C ALA A 47 4.32 -2.57 4.08
N PRO A 48 3.10 -2.85 3.58
CA PRO A 48 2.94 -3.63 2.37
C PRO A 48 3.72 -2.99 1.21
N ALA A 49 4.33 -3.83 0.38
CA ALA A 49 5.06 -3.35 -0.79
C ALA A 49 4.15 -2.52 -1.69
N LYS A 50 4.69 -1.40 -2.21
CA LYS A 50 3.98 -0.63 -3.23
C LYS A 50 3.90 -1.47 -4.50
N ARG A 51 2.70 -1.50 -5.11
CA ARG A 51 2.50 -2.11 -6.43
C ARG A 51 3.36 -1.40 -7.47
N THR A 52 4.03 -2.18 -8.30
CA THR A 52 4.77 -1.71 -9.46
C THR A 52 3.81 -1.22 -10.55
N ARG A 53 4.32 -0.42 -11.49
CA ARG A 53 3.56 0.01 -12.68
C ARG A 53 3.03 -1.18 -13.48
N ALA A 54 3.82 -2.24 -13.59
CA ALA A 54 3.45 -3.47 -14.30
C ALA A 54 2.29 -4.19 -13.61
N GLU A 55 2.34 -4.36 -12.28
CA GLU A 55 1.25 -4.98 -11.51
C GLU A 55 -0.04 -4.17 -11.60
N MET A 56 0.04 -2.83 -11.49
CA MET A 56 -1.14 -1.98 -11.66
C MET A 56 -1.73 -2.09 -13.06
N TRP A 57 -0.89 -2.14 -14.10
CA TRP A 57 -1.33 -2.31 -15.47
C TRP A 57 -1.99 -3.67 -15.70
N ALA A 58 -1.40 -4.74 -15.17
CA ALA A 58 -1.95 -6.09 -15.25
C ALA A 58 -3.33 -6.18 -14.57
N GLN A 59 -3.49 -5.57 -13.39
CA GLN A 59 -4.77 -5.51 -12.67
C GLN A 59 -5.84 -4.74 -13.46
N ASN A 60 -5.48 -3.58 -14.03
CA ASN A 60 -6.41 -2.80 -14.85
C ASN A 60 -6.82 -3.54 -16.13
N LEU A 61 -5.88 -4.26 -16.76
CA LEU A 61 -6.19 -5.07 -17.94
C LEU A 61 -7.10 -6.25 -17.59
N ALA A 62 -6.85 -6.94 -16.47
CA ALA A 62 -7.71 -8.01 -16.00
C ALA A 62 -9.13 -7.51 -15.70
N ALA A 63 -9.25 -6.35 -15.04
CA ALA A 63 -10.52 -5.69 -14.82
C ALA A 63 -11.25 -5.34 -16.14
N ALA A 64 -10.55 -4.76 -17.11
CA ALA A 64 -11.14 -4.41 -18.40
C ALA A 64 -11.61 -5.67 -19.17
N ARG A 65 -10.86 -6.77 -19.11
CA ARG A 65 -11.26 -8.06 -19.68
C ARG A 65 -12.52 -8.60 -19.02
N GLN A 66 -12.57 -8.62 -17.68
CA GLN A 66 -13.74 -9.06 -16.92
C GLN A 66 -14.99 -8.23 -17.27
N TYR A 67 -14.85 -6.90 -17.41
CA TYR A 67 -15.93 -6.03 -17.84
C TYR A 67 -16.39 -6.38 -19.27
N HIS A 68 -15.45 -6.47 -20.21
CA HIS A 68 -15.75 -6.77 -21.62
C HIS A 68 -16.36 -8.17 -21.81
N GLU A 69 -15.94 -9.17 -21.05
CA GLU A 69 -16.54 -10.51 -21.10
C GLU A 69 -18.01 -10.52 -20.65
N ARG A 70 -18.39 -9.59 -19.77
CA ARG A 70 -19.76 -9.47 -19.25
C ARG A 70 -20.65 -8.57 -20.11
N GLU A 71 -20.12 -7.43 -20.55
CA GLU A 71 -20.87 -6.37 -21.23
C GLU A 71 -20.66 -6.37 -22.75
N GLU A 72 -19.73 -7.19 -23.26
CA GLU A 72 -19.34 -7.26 -24.68
C GLU A 72 -18.78 -5.94 -25.28
N HIS A 73 -18.59 -4.91 -24.44
CA HIS A 73 -18.03 -3.61 -24.79
C HIS A 73 -17.15 -3.04 -23.67
N LEU A 74 -16.46 -1.93 -23.96
CA LEU A 74 -15.62 -1.18 -23.00
C LEU A 74 -16.13 0.25 -22.73
N GLU A 75 -17.40 0.52 -22.99
CA GLU A 75 -18.09 1.74 -22.55
C GLU A 75 -18.35 1.69 -21.03
N VAL A 76 -17.31 1.96 -20.25
CA VAL A 76 -17.34 1.85 -18.80
C VAL A 76 -17.90 3.13 -18.16
N PRO A 77 -18.93 3.06 -17.31
CA PRO A 77 -19.39 4.20 -16.53
C PRO A 77 -18.29 4.79 -15.66
N ARG A 78 -18.26 6.13 -15.54
CA ARG A 78 -17.21 6.88 -14.82
C ARG A 78 -16.90 6.38 -13.40
N SER A 79 -17.88 5.89 -12.65
CA SER A 79 -17.71 5.40 -11.28
C SER A 79 -17.56 3.89 -11.16
N HIS A 80 -17.44 3.15 -12.28
CA HIS A 80 -17.45 1.70 -12.27
C HIS A 80 -16.16 1.09 -11.74
N THR A 81 -16.31 -0.03 -11.02
CA THR A 81 -15.20 -0.79 -10.43
C THR A 81 -15.40 -2.30 -10.62
N GLU A 82 -14.31 -3.02 -10.86
CA GLU A 82 -14.28 -4.49 -10.89
C GLU A 82 -13.52 -5.05 -9.68
N HIS A 83 -13.76 -6.31 -9.33
CA HIS A 83 -13.06 -7.00 -8.25
C HIS A 83 -12.10 -8.05 -8.82
N ILE A 84 -10.80 -7.78 -8.74
CA ILE A 84 -9.72 -8.63 -9.25
C ILE A 84 -8.81 -9.03 -8.10
N ASP A 85 -8.65 -10.34 -7.87
CA ASP A 85 -7.79 -10.92 -6.83
C ASP A 85 -7.99 -10.29 -5.42
N GLY A 86 -9.25 -10.03 -5.05
CA GLY A 86 -9.60 -9.40 -3.78
C GLY A 86 -9.27 -7.90 -3.69
N GLN A 87 -9.02 -7.24 -4.82
CA GLN A 87 -8.81 -5.80 -4.92
C GLN A 87 -9.89 -5.15 -5.79
N THR A 88 -10.42 -4.02 -5.36
CA THR A 88 -11.32 -3.19 -6.16
C THR A 88 -10.50 -2.32 -7.12
N VAL A 89 -10.76 -2.45 -8.42
CA VAL A 89 -10.07 -1.73 -9.50
C VAL A 89 -11.07 -0.82 -10.20
N ARG A 90 -10.80 0.49 -10.20
CA ARG A 90 -11.63 1.48 -10.90
C ARG A 90 -11.26 1.51 -12.39
N LEU A 91 -12.26 1.34 -13.25
CA LEU A 91 -12.09 1.34 -14.71
C LEU A 91 -12.57 2.63 -15.36
N GLY A 92 -13.60 3.28 -14.81
CA GLY A 92 -14.08 4.57 -15.29
C GLY A 92 -13.18 5.71 -14.82
N ASP A 93 -12.83 6.63 -15.71
CA ASP A 93 -12.18 7.91 -15.35
C ASP A 93 -13.24 8.95 -15.03
#